data_AF-A0A7K0Y0M2-F1
#
_entry.id   AF-A0A7K0Y0M2-F1
#
_cell.length_a   1.000
_cell.length_b   1.000
_cell.length_c   1.000
_cell.angle_alpha   90.00
_cell.angle_beta   90.00
_cell.angle_gamma   90.00
#
_symmetry.space_group_name_H-M   'P 1'
#
loop_
_entity.id
_entity.type
_entity.pdbx_description
1 polymer ?
#
loop_
_entity_poly.entity_id
_entity_poly.type
_entity_poly.pdbx_seq_one_letter_code
_entity_poly.pdbx_strand_id
1 'polypeptide(L)'
;MFREIEHRKQNNMAPHQTHKAIEGDDLDYHQSGRALGSIIGSAVGDATGAPFEFGPGGQWLRRFPKPVLGGMGEMVGGGSFDWEPGEFTDDTQMAMALAESLISSGGFDVDSVWEFFRAWYKDAVDVGINTGRVLRQTRHEGAAEAAHRAHGQSASNGSIMRIAPVGVFGVRLGRADTIRLAIQQSDVTHFDRAAATGAAIVAEVIRRCIVTGDFESALSEETFVAVAHELGAEGEALVAPYRQLLSSNFDPFSYEGHSNGSAWVATAQAVWAIRSTSNFHDAIVAAIELGGDTDTVAAIAGSMAGALYGVQGIPVRWTTHVHGYLTLPNGEEKHYRTQDLLNVARCLLGLGNAHMSRPDTKFPAKEVHEAGVLAASLEGAADVDTSVAVVSLCLVADRFVNHSHRRLVFLRDEPRTYNPNLHFVVRDAVDAVNAFLHEGKKVVVHCHGGRSRTALVLKAWYMQHENKTHDEAHEWLSDTWPHYETWNDSFWDYLENEWTAHLANSLKENK
;
A
#
# COMPACT_ATOMS: atom_id res chain seq x y z
N MET A 1 15.24 60.44 2.14
CA MET A 1 13.90 60.02 1.66
C MET A 1 13.90 58.84 0.67
N PHE A 2 15.01 58.53 -0.04
CA PHE A 2 15.10 57.34 -0.91
C PHE A 2 15.81 56.11 -0.29
N ARG A 3 16.35 56.20 0.93
CA ARG A 3 16.97 55.05 1.64
C ARG A 3 16.10 54.40 2.72
N GLU A 4 14.93 54.97 3.04
CA GLU A 4 13.99 54.40 4.03
C GLU A 4 12.90 53.52 3.42
N ILE A 5 12.82 53.44 2.09
CA ILE A 5 11.84 52.59 1.39
C ILE A 5 12.41 51.19 1.12
N GLU A 6 13.74 51.03 0.96
CA GLU A 6 14.37 49.71 0.79
C GLU A 6 14.42 48.90 2.08
N HIS A 7 14.53 49.55 3.25
CA HIS A 7 14.64 48.84 4.53
C HIS A 7 13.29 48.32 5.06
N ARG A 8 12.15 48.73 4.48
CA ARG A 8 10.82 48.21 4.81
C ARG A 8 10.33 47.09 3.88
N LYS A 9 11.06 46.77 2.81
CA LYS A 9 10.74 45.62 1.93
C LYS A 9 11.42 44.30 2.32
N GLN A 10 12.34 44.32 3.28
CA GLN A 10 13.11 43.13 3.68
C GLN A 10 12.64 42.44 4.97
N ASN A 11 11.60 42.93 5.67
CA ASN A 11 11.24 42.42 7.00
C ASN A 11 9.75 42.13 7.24
N ASN A 12 8.98 41.80 6.20
CA ASN A 12 7.57 41.39 6.39
C ASN A 12 7.18 40.15 5.58
N MET A 13 8.07 39.16 5.50
CA MET A 13 7.60 37.78 5.40
C MET A 13 7.44 37.27 6.82
N ALA A 14 6.19 37.17 7.27
CA ALA A 14 5.88 36.32 8.42
C ALA A 14 6.53 34.95 8.16
N PRO A 15 7.15 34.31 9.17
CA PRO A 15 7.62 32.96 8.99
C PRO A 15 6.41 32.14 8.55
N HIS A 16 6.43 31.64 7.30
CA HIS A 16 5.62 30.50 6.95
C HIS A 16 5.87 29.49 8.06
N GLN A 17 4.80 29.04 8.71
CA GLN A 17 4.90 27.89 9.59
C GLN A 17 5.43 26.74 8.72
N THR A 18 6.74 26.57 8.73
CA THR A 18 7.42 25.36 8.32
C THR A 18 6.84 24.29 9.23
N HIS A 19 5.81 23.59 8.76
CA HIS A 19 5.41 22.34 9.38
C HIS A 19 6.68 21.49 9.41
N LYS A 20 7.21 21.34 10.62
CA LYS A 20 8.51 20.73 10.90
C LYS A 20 8.52 19.35 10.22
N ALA A 21 9.61 19.04 9.50
CA ALA A 21 9.91 17.68 9.09
C ALA A 21 9.66 16.73 10.26
N ILE A 22 8.87 15.68 10.04
CA ILE A 22 8.66 14.65 11.05
C ILE A 22 9.77 13.62 10.83
N GLU A 23 10.65 13.44 11.80
CA GLU A 23 11.60 12.33 11.76
C GLU A 23 10.81 11.01 11.80
N GLY A 24 11.29 9.95 11.14
CA GLY A 24 10.53 8.68 11.11
C GLY A 24 10.18 8.16 12.50
N ASP A 25 11.08 8.38 13.47
CA ASP A 25 10.93 7.96 14.86
C ASP A 25 9.85 8.77 15.62
N ASP A 26 9.44 9.94 15.11
CA ASP A 26 8.40 10.77 15.69
C ASP A 26 6.98 10.40 15.20
N LEU A 27 6.87 9.48 14.22
CA LEU A 27 5.57 9.05 13.69
C LEU A 27 4.85 8.13 14.66
N ASP A 28 3.57 8.41 14.89
CA ASP A 28 2.72 7.48 15.62
C ASP A 28 2.46 6.18 14.82
N TYR A 29 1.86 5.19 15.48
CA TYR A 29 1.55 3.89 14.89
C TYR A 29 0.59 3.98 13.71
N HIS A 30 -0.37 4.91 13.73
CA HIS A 30 -1.31 5.12 12.64
C HIS A 30 -0.57 5.69 11.43
N GLN A 31 0.28 6.69 11.63
CA GLN A 31 1.06 7.35 10.58
C GLN A 31 2.06 6.36 9.96
N SER A 32 2.79 5.63 10.79
CA SER A 32 3.66 4.55 10.34
C SER A 32 2.87 3.50 9.54
N GLY A 33 1.73 3.04 10.06
CA GLY A 33 0.87 2.07 9.36
C GLY A 33 0.36 2.57 8.00
N ARG A 34 0.05 3.86 7.88
CA ARG A 34 -0.35 4.52 6.64
C ARG A 34 0.80 4.62 5.63
N ALA A 35 2.00 4.96 6.08
CA ALA A 35 3.18 4.98 5.21
C ALA A 35 3.50 3.58 4.65
N LEU A 36 3.48 2.56 5.51
CA LEU A 36 3.62 1.16 5.08
C LEU A 36 2.52 0.77 4.09
N GLY A 37 1.28 1.14 4.41
CA GLY A 37 0.10 0.90 3.58
C GLY A 37 0.21 1.52 2.20
N SER A 38 0.80 2.70 2.05
CA SER A 38 0.93 3.37 0.76
C SER A 38 1.81 2.59 -0.23
N ILE A 39 3.00 2.14 0.19
CA ILE A 39 3.89 1.37 -0.69
C ILE A 39 3.29 0.03 -1.05
N ILE A 40 2.85 -0.75 -0.06
CA ILE A 40 2.30 -2.09 -0.34
C ILE A 40 0.93 -2.02 -1.02
N GLY A 41 0.15 -0.97 -0.74
CA GLY A 41 -1.14 -0.72 -1.37
C GLY A 41 -0.99 -0.41 -2.86
N SER A 42 0.05 0.35 -3.24
CA SER A 42 0.42 0.55 -4.65
C SER A 42 0.68 -0.79 -5.34
N ALA A 43 1.55 -1.63 -4.76
CA ALA A 43 1.91 -2.93 -5.30
C ALA A 43 0.72 -3.90 -5.39
N VAL A 44 -0.17 -3.87 -4.39
CA VAL A 44 -1.38 -4.69 -4.38
C VAL A 44 -2.37 -4.21 -5.45
N GLY A 45 -2.56 -2.90 -5.60
CA GLY A 45 -3.42 -2.34 -6.63
C GLY A 45 -2.96 -2.72 -8.03
N ASP A 46 -1.68 -2.52 -8.30
CA ASP A 46 -0.99 -2.97 -9.52
C ASP A 46 -1.25 -4.47 -9.80
N ALA A 47 -0.78 -5.36 -8.91
CA ALA A 47 -0.87 -6.81 -9.14
C ALA A 47 -2.31 -7.36 -9.25
N THR A 48 -3.28 -6.70 -8.62
CA THR A 48 -4.71 -7.08 -8.76
C THR A 48 -5.35 -6.51 -10.02
N GLY A 49 -4.88 -5.36 -10.51
CA GLY A 49 -5.38 -4.69 -11.70
C GLY A 49 -4.81 -5.26 -13.01
N ALA A 50 -3.57 -5.73 -13.01
CA ALA A 50 -2.87 -6.22 -14.21
C ALA A 50 -3.62 -7.30 -15.01
N PRO A 51 -4.33 -8.28 -14.38
CA PRO A 51 -5.10 -9.28 -15.12
C PRO A 51 -6.28 -8.73 -15.95
N PHE A 52 -6.70 -7.48 -15.70
CA PHE A 52 -7.88 -6.86 -16.30
C PHE A 52 -7.56 -5.73 -17.27
N GLU A 53 -6.26 -5.43 -17.42
CA GLU A 53 -5.73 -4.33 -18.22
C GLU A 53 -6.23 -4.39 -19.67
N PHE A 54 -6.54 -3.21 -20.22
CA PHE A 54 -7.10 -2.96 -21.55
C PHE A 54 -8.45 -3.62 -21.86
N GLY A 55 -9.05 -4.29 -20.88
CA GLY A 55 -10.37 -4.87 -21.02
C GLY A 55 -11.51 -3.91 -20.68
N PRO A 56 -12.76 -4.30 -20.98
CA PRO A 56 -13.93 -3.51 -20.62
C PRO A 56 -14.15 -3.47 -19.11
N GLY A 57 -14.87 -2.46 -18.63
CA GLY A 57 -15.32 -2.40 -17.25
C GLY A 57 -16.19 -3.59 -16.82
N GLY A 58 -16.32 -3.79 -15.52
CA GLY A 58 -17.15 -4.84 -14.93
C GLY A 58 -16.51 -6.24 -14.86
N GLN A 59 -15.23 -6.39 -15.22
CA GLN A 59 -14.62 -7.72 -15.31
C GLN A 59 -14.29 -8.34 -13.96
N TRP A 60 -13.92 -7.54 -12.96
CA TRP A 60 -13.59 -8.04 -11.63
C TRP A 60 -14.81 -8.71 -11.02
N LEU A 61 -15.95 -8.03 -10.94
CA LEU A 61 -17.17 -8.56 -10.33
C LEU A 61 -17.78 -9.73 -11.12
N ARG A 62 -17.55 -9.78 -12.44
CA ARG A 62 -17.91 -10.97 -13.25
C ARG A 62 -17.09 -12.20 -12.87
N ARG A 63 -15.79 -12.02 -12.58
CA ARG A 63 -14.87 -13.11 -12.20
C ARG A 63 -15.02 -13.49 -10.73
N PHE A 64 -15.17 -12.50 -9.87
CA PHE A 64 -15.23 -12.62 -8.42
C PHE A 64 -16.52 -11.96 -7.89
N PRO A 65 -17.69 -12.61 -8.03
CA PRO A 65 -18.95 -12.07 -7.52
C PRO A 65 -18.99 -11.98 -5.99
N LYS A 66 -18.06 -12.64 -5.31
CA LYS A 66 -17.80 -12.56 -3.87
C LYS A 66 -16.29 -12.62 -3.61
N PRO A 67 -15.79 -12.08 -2.48
CA PRO A 67 -14.40 -12.21 -2.10
C PRO A 67 -13.93 -13.67 -2.06
N VAL A 68 -12.73 -13.94 -2.55
CA VAL A 68 -12.10 -15.27 -2.53
C VAL A 68 -11.14 -15.32 -1.34
N LEU A 69 -11.53 -15.97 -0.25
CA LEU A 69 -10.78 -15.91 1.01
C LEU A 69 -9.71 -17.01 1.17
N GLY A 70 -9.89 -18.14 0.49
CA GLY A 70 -8.99 -19.29 0.50
C GLY A 70 -7.86 -19.19 -0.53
N GLY A 71 -7.02 -20.23 -0.62
CA GLY A 71 -5.89 -20.29 -1.56
C GLY A 71 -5.08 -18.98 -1.68
N MET A 72 -4.85 -18.54 -2.92
CA MET A 72 -4.16 -17.28 -3.26
C MET A 72 -5.08 -16.04 -3.26
N GLY A 73 -6.36 -16.20 -2.93
CA GLY A 73 -7.37 -15.14 -3.03
C GLY A 73 -7.63 -14.68 -4.46
N GLU A 74 -7.82 -13.38 -4.66
CA GLU A 74 -8.06 -12.77 -5.98
C GLU A 74 -6.76 -12.40 -6.74
N MET A 75 -5.59 -12.70 -6.19
CA MET A 75 -4.28 -12.50 -6.84
C MET A 75 -4.04 -13.58 -7.91
N VAL A 76 -4.73 -13.49 -9.04
CA VAL A 76 -4.81 -14.60 -10.01
C VAL A 76 -3.80 -14.55 -11.17
N GLY A 77 -3.10 -13.43 -11.36
CA GLY A 77 -2.19 -13.26 -12.49
C GLY A 77 -2.90 -13.31 -13.87
N GLY A 78 -2.13 -13.52 -14.93
CA GLY A 78 -2.58 -13.52 -16.32
C GLY A 78 -2.44 -12.14 -16.97
N GLY A 79 -3.48 -11.68 -17.68
CA GLY A 79 -3.45 -10.41 -18.40
C GLY A 79 -2.60 -10.46 -19.69
N SER A 80 -2.22 -9.28 -20.19
CA SER A 80 -1.54 -9.12 -21.49
C SER A 80 -0.18 -9.82 -21.59
N PHE A 81 0.49 -9.97 -20.45
CA PHE A 81 1.86 -10.50 -20.36
C PHE A 81 1.96 -11.84 -19.61
N ASP A 82 0.82 -12.47 -19.29
CA ASP A 82 0.75 -13.74 -18.54
C ASP A 82 1.48 -13.68 -17.18
N TRP A 83 1.23 -12.60 -16.43
CA TRP A 83 1.82 -12.33 -15.12
C TRP A 83 1.57 -13.47 -14.12
N GLU A 84 2.55 -13.77 -13.27
CA GLU A 84 2.36 -14.76 -12.22
C GLU A 84 1.32 -14.27 -11.18
N PRO A 85 0.62 -15.18 -10.48
CA PRO A 85 -0.26 -14.83 -9.37
C PRO A 85 0.41 -13.88 -8.34
N GLY A 86 -0.08 -12.64 -8.27
CA GLY A 86 0.44 -11.61 -7.37
C GLY A 86 1.68 -10.87 -7.86
N GLU A 87 2.12 -11.10 -9.10
CA GLU A 87 3.21 -10.34 -9.72
C GLU A 87 2.75 -8.92 -10.08
N PHE A 88 3.54 -7.92 -9.71
CA PHE A 88 3.32 -6.52 -10.05
C PHE A 88 4.06 -6.10 -11.35
N THR A 89 3.59 -5.06 -12.01
CA THR A 89 4.02 -4.59 -13.34
C THR A 89 5.00 -3.40 -13.27
N ASP A 90 5.14 -2.63 -14.35
CA ASP A 90 6.03 -1.48 -14.44
C ASP A 90 5.67 -0.35 -13.45
N ASP A 91 4.40 -0.22 -13.05
CA ASP A 91 3.96 0.73 -12.03
C ASP A 91 4.78 0.58 -10.74
N THR A 92 4.80 -0.63 -10.17
CA THR A 92 5.51 -0.92 -8.93
C THR A 92 7.00 -1.12 -9.16
N GLN A 93 7.42 -1.72 -10.28
CA GLN A 93 8.85 -1.85 -10.59
C GLN A 93 9.52 -0.47 -10.69
N MET A 94 8.92 0.49 -11.40
CA MET A 94 9.44 1.86 -11.46
C MET A 94 9.33 2.59 -10.12
N ALA A 95 8.29 2.33 -9.32
CA ALA A 95 8.20 2.85 -7.96
C ALA A 95 9.36 2.36 -7.10
N MET A 96 9.68 1.07 -7.15
CA MET A 96 10.77 0.49 -6.38
C MET A 96 12.13 1.01 -6.88
N ALA A 97 12.34 1.12 -8.19
CA ALA A 97 13.55 1.74 -8.75
C ALA A 97 13.75 3.18 -8.25
N LEU A 98 12.68 3.98 -8.20
CA LEU A 98 12.71 5.33 -7.62
C LEU A 98 13.01 5.30 -6.11
N ALA A 99 12.40 4.38 -5.38
CA ALA A 99 12.62 4.24 -3.93
C ALA A 99 14.07 3.87 -3.60
N GLU A 100 14.66 2.90 -4.31
CA GLU A 100 16.07 2.50 -4.13
C GLU A 100 17.02 3.67 -4.41
N SER A 101 16.76 4.44 -5.47
CA SER A 101 17.52 5.66 -5.76
C SER A 101 17.45 6.67 -4.61
N LEU A 102 16.24 7.00 -4.14
CA LEU A 102 16.04 7.92 -3.01
C LEU A 102 16.73 7.45 -1.72
N ILE A 103 16.65 6.15 -1.42
CA ILE A 103 17.26 5.55 -0.23
C ILE A 103 18.79 5.58 -0.35
N SER A 104 19.33 5.19 -1.50
CA SER A 104 20.78 5.10 -1.74
C SER A 104 21.46 6.47 -1.75
N SER A 105 20.81 7.47 -2.34
CA SER A 105 21.32 8.85 -2.42
C SER A 105 20.95 9.71 -1.21
N GLY A 106 20.09 9.22 -0.30
CA GLY A 106 19.58 10.00 0.83
C GLY A 106 18.70 11.19 0.43
N GLY A 107 18.18 11.18 -0.80
CA GLY A 107 17.47 12.29 -1.43
C GLY A 107 17.37 12.11 -2.94
N PHE A 108 16.88 13.12 -3.65
CA PHE A 108 16.78 13.08 -5.11
C PHE A 108 18.11 13.37 -5.78
N ASP A 109 18.53 12.42 -6.61
CA ASP A 109 19.67 12.55 -7.50
C ASP A 109 19.25 12.05 -8.88
N VAL A 110 19.22 12.95 -9.86
CA VAL A 110 18.71 12.66 -11.20
C VAL A 110 19.53 11.61 -11.93
N ASP A 111 20.85 11.59 -11.70
CA ASP A 111 21.75 10.61 -12.31
C ASP A 111 21.48 9.22 -11.73
N SER A 112 21.35 9.12 -10.40
CA SER A 112 20.93 7.89 -9.72
C SER A 112 19.57 7.40 -10.23
N VAL A 113 18.54 8.25 -10.24
CA VAL A 113 17.21 7.87 -10.73
C VAL A 113 17.28 7.36 -12.18
N TRP A 114 18.04 8.03 -13.03
CA TRP A 114 18.25 7.63 -14.41
C TRP A 114 18.93 6.26 -14.52
N GLU A 115 19.97 6.00 -13.73
CA GLU A 115 20.67 4.71 -13.69
C GLU A 115 19.75 3.57 -13.24
N PHE A 116 18.95 3.78 -12.18
CA PHE A 116 17.97 2.79 -11.71
C PHE A 116 16.89 2.50 -12.76
N PHE A 117 16.32 3.54 -13.40
CA PHE A 117 15.35 3.34 -14.48
C PHE A 117 15.96 2.64 -15.70
N ARG A 118 17.20 2.98 -16.07
CA ARG A 118 17.92 2.34 -17.19
C ARG A 118 18.32 0.90 -16.87
N ALA A 119 18.58 0.56 -15.61
CA ALA A 119 18.86 -0.80 -15.19
C ALA A 119 17.61 -1.67 -15.31
N TRP A 120 16.49 -1.21 -14.73
CA TRP A 120 15.18 -1.85 -14.87
C TRP A 120 14.77 -2.03 -16.33
N TYR A 121 14.90 -0.98 -17.16
CA TYR A 121 14.45 -0.98 -18.56
C TYR A 121 15.09 -2.07 -19.43
N LYS A 122 16.27 -2.61 -19.07
CA LYS A 122 16.95 -3.63 -19.88
C LYS A 122 16.17 -4.92 -19.98
N ASP A 123 15.49 -5.29 -18.90
CA ASP A 123 14.83 -6.59 -18.73
C ASP A 123 13.33 -6.45 -18.43
N ALA A 124 12.80 -5.21 -18.52
CA ALA A 124 11.40 -4.92 -18.26
C ALA A 124 10.48 -5.64 -19.26
N VAL A 125 9.49 -6.36 -18.73
CA VAL A 125 8.48 -7.11 -19.51
C VAL A 125 7.48 -6.15 -20.13
N ASP A 126 6.99 -5.19 -19.33
CA ASP A 126 6.14 -4.11 -19.77
C ASP A 126 6.81 -2.76 -19.58
N VAL A 127 6.59 -1.84 -20.53
CA VAL A 127 7.10 -0.47 -20.49
C VAL A 127 6.15 0.43 -21.27
N GLY A 128 5.57 1.42 -20.59
CA GLY A 128 4.80 2.47 -21.24
C GLY A 128 5.55 3.14 -22.42
N ILE A 129 4.84 3.40 -23.52
CA ILE A 129 5.43 3.86 -24.80
C ILE A 129 6.33 5.09 -24.65
N ASN A 130 5.88 6.10 -23.90
CA ASN A 130 6.64 7.32 -23.65
C ASN A 130 7.92 7.03 -22.84
N THR A 131 7.79 6.28 -21.73
CA THR A 131 8.91 5.86 -20.89
C THR A 131 9.96 5.09 -21.70
N GLY A 132 9.54 4.12 -22.52
CA GLY A 132 10.45 3.36 -23.36
C GLY A 132 11.18 4.21 -24.41
N ARG A 133 10.55 5.25 -24.97
CA ARG A 133 11.21 6.19 -25.88
C ARG A 133 12.29 7.02 -25.18
N VAL A 134 12.00 7.50 -23.97
CA VAL A 134 12.97 8.26 -23.18
C VAL A 134 14.13 7.37 -22.77
N LEU A 135 13.85 6.21 -22.18
CA LEU A 135 14.88 5.32 -21.64
C LEU A 135 15.71 4.64 -22.73
N ARG A 136 15.35 4.71 -24.02
CA ARG A 136 16.25 4.34 -25.14
C ARG A 136 17.42 5.32 -25.31
N GLN A 137 17.30 6.55 -24.85
CA GLN A 137 18.39 7.53 -24.94
C GLN A 137 19.53 7.19 -23.98
N THR A 138 20.73 7.72 -24.26
CA THR A 138 21.94 7.40 -23.48
C THR A 138 22.08 8.20 -22.20
N ARG A 139 21.40 9.35 -22.10
CA ARG A 139 21.47 10.29 -20.97
C ARG A 139 20.11 10.92 -20.71
N HIS A 140 19.88 11.42 -19.50
CA HIS A 140 18.58 11.98 -19.13
C HIS A 140 18.36 13.39 -19.72
N GLU A 141 19.43 14.18 -19.94
CA GLU A 141 19.30 15.57 -20.38
C GLU A 141 18.69 15.68 -21.77
N GLY A 142 17.52 16.31 -21.81
CA GLY A 142 16.75 16.51 -23.04
C GLY A 142 16.05 15.25 -23.56
N ALA A 143 16.14 14.10 -22.88
CA ALA A 143 15.56 12.85 -23.36
C ALA A 143 14.02 12.90 -23.39
N ALA A 144 13.40 13.37 -22.29
CA ALA A 144 11.96 13.58 -22.22
C ALA A 144 11.47 14.60 -23.25
N GLU A 145 12.18 15.73 -23.39
CA GLU A 145 11.84 16.76 -24.37
C GLU A 145 11.95 16.25 -25.81
N ALA A 146 13.01 15.51 -26.13
CA ALA A 146 13.20 14.94 -27.45
C ALA A 146 12.10 13.93 -27.79
N ALA A 147 11.70 13.07 -26.84
CA ALA A 147 10.58 12.15 -27.02
C ALA A 147 9.26 12.90 -27.26
N HIS A 148 8.99 13.95 -26.47
CA HIS A 148 7.81 14.79 -26.62
C HIS A 148 7.78 15.53 -27.96
N ARG A 149 8.87 16.16 -28.38
CA ARG A 149 8.94 16.88 -29.67
C ARG A 149 8.76 15.94 -30.87
N ALA A 150 9.22 14.69 -30.76
CA ALA A 150 9.12 13.71 -31.84
C ALA A 150 7.71 13.12 -31.99
N HIS A 151 6.97 12.95 -30.89
CA HIS A 151 5.74 12.15 -30.91
C HIS A 151 4.54 12.77 -30.17
N GLY A 152 4.73 13.82 -29.37
CA GLY A 152 3.73 14.38 -28.47
C GLY A 152 3.30 13.39 -27.38
N GLN A 153 2.11 13.62 -26.82
CA GLN A 153 1.40 12.70 -25.92
C GLN A 153 2.16 12.28 -24.64
N SER A 154 3.10 13.08 -24.15
CA SER A 154 3.80 12.78 -22.89
C SER A 154 3.03 13.21 -21.63
N ALA A 155 1.74 13.52 -21.74
CA ALA A 155 0.81 13.74 -20.63
C ALA A 155 0.17 12.42 -20.17
N SER A 156 0.92 11.32 -20.24
CA SER A 156 0.53 9.99 -19.78
C SER A 156 0.70 9.85 -18.26
N ASN A 157 0.05 8.82 -17.70
CA ASN A 157 0.06 8.49 -16.26
C ASN A 157 1.39 7.91 -15.72
N GLY A 158 2.34 7.56 -16.59
CA GLY A 158 3.56 6.83 -16.22
C GLY A 158 4.50 7.48 -15.20
N SER A 159 4.39 8.79 -14.93
CA SER A 159 5.10 9.44 -13.81
C SER A 159 4.31 9.49 -12.51
N ILE A 160 3.00 9.25 -12.56
CA ILE A 160 2.09 9.24 -11.41
C ILE A 160 2.02 7.85 -10.80
N MET A 161 1.99 6.80 -11.62
CA MET A 161 1.91 5.41 -11.14
C MET A 161 2.99 5.04 -10.12
N ARG A 162 4.20 5.60 -10.30
CA ARG A 162 5.37 5.34 -9.47
C ARG A 162 5.57 6.31 -8.30
N ILE A 163 4.55 7.07 -7.90
CA ILE A 163 4.71 8.22 -7.00
C ILE A 163 4.67 7.88 -5.50
N ALA A 164 4.23 6.68 -5.12
CA ALA A 164 4.11 6.28 -3.71
C ALA A 164 5.40 6.51 -2.88
N PRO A 165 6.62 6.21 -3.38
CA PRO A 165 7.87 6.50 -2.67
C PRO A 165 8.06 7.99 -2.34
N VAL A 166 7.66 8.89 -3.24
CA VAL A 166 7.79 10.33 -3.05
C VAL A 166 6.86 10.82 -1.95
N GLY A 167 5.61 10.34 -1.92
CA GLY A 167 4.66 10.69 -0.86
C GLY A 167 5.12 10.22 0.52
N VAL A 168 5.68 9.00 0.62
CA VAL A 168 6.20 8.44 1.87
C VAL A 168 7.50 9.15 2.31
N PHE A 169 8.48 9.30 1.43
CA PHE A 169 9.71 10.04 1.71
C PHE A 169 9.42 11.50 2.09
N GLY A 170 8.43 12.08 1.41
CA GLY A 170 7.94 13.43 1.62
C GLY A 170 7.47 13.75 3.04
N VAL A 171 7.09 12.75 3.84
CA VAL A 171 6.74 12.94 5.27
C VAL A 171 7.88 13.62 6.04
N ARG A 172 9.13 13.28 5.69
CA ARG A 172 10.35 13.85 6.28
C ARG A 172 10.77 15.17 5.64
N LEU A 173 10.29 15.47 4.44
CA LEU A 173 10.64 16.70 3.71
C LEU A 173 9.66 17.84 4.02
N GLY A 174 8.40 17.51 4.25
CA GLY A 174 7.30 18.49 4.29
C GLY A 174 6.75 18.82 2.90
N ARG A 175 5.68 19.62 2.88
CA ARG A 175 4.84 19.85 1.69
C ARG A 175 5.61 20.35 0.46
N ALA A 176 6.31 21.47 0.59
CA ALA A 176 6.92 22.14 -0.56
C ALA A 176 7.98 21.25 -1.25
N ASP A 177 8.85 20.61 -0.47
CA ASP A 177 9.91 19.76 -1.02
C ASP A 177 9.38 18.42 -1.54
N THR A 178 8.27 17.91 -1.00
CA THR A 178 7.55 16.76 -1.58
C THR A 178 7.01 17.08 -2.96
N ILE A 179 6.38 18.25 -3.11
CA ILE A 179 5.84 18.71 -4.40
C ILE A 179 6.97 18.90 -5.42
N ARG A 180 8.09 19.53 -5.03
CA ARG A 180 9.26 19.68 -5.90
C ARG A 180 9.83 18.34 -6.34
N LEU A 181 9.98 17.41 -5.40
CA LEU A 181 10.47 16.06 -5.67
C LEU A 181 9.60 15.33 -6.69
N ALA A 182 8.28 15.44 -6.56
CA ALA A 182 7.31 14.85 -7.47
C ALA A 182 7.40 15.42 -8.89
N ILE A 183 7.62 16.74 -9.03
CA ILE A 183 7.88 17.40 -10.32
C ILE A 183 9.19 16.89 -10.91
N GLN A 184 10.28 16.91 -10.13
CA GLN A 184 11.61 16.52 -10.57
C GLN A 184 11.65 15.07 -11.10
N GLN A 185 11.04 14.11 -10.39
CA GLN A 185 11.02 12.71 -10.87
C GLN A 185 10.15 12.53 -12.13
N SER A 186 9.11 13.36 -12.29
CA SER A 186 8.27 13.31 -13.48
C SER A 186 9.05 13.76 -14.70
N ASP A 187 9.76 14.88 -14.58
CA ASP A 187 10.54 15.51 -15.65
C ASP A 187 11.63 14.60 -16.23
N VAL A 188 12.08 13.58 -15.48
CA VAL A 188 13.03 12.55 -15.96
C VAL A 188 12.50 11.83 -17.21
N THR A 189 11.18 11.63 -17.32
CA THR A 189 10.57 10.83 -18.41
C THR A 189 9.37 11.49 -19.09
N HIS A 190 8.70 12.43 -18.44
CA HIS A 190 7.48 13.05 -18.94
C HIS A 190 7.71 14.56 -19.03
N PHE A 191 7.85 15.06 -20.26
CA PHE A 191 8.08 16.49 -20.51
C PHE A 191 6.83 17.35 -20.33
N ASP A 192 5.64 16.76 -20.46
CA ASP A 192 4.40 17.51 -20.34
C ASP A 192 4.12 17.82 -18.87
N ARG A 193 3.98 19.12 -18.56
CA ARG A 193 3.79 19.61 -17.19
C ARG A 193 2.49 19.11 -16.57
N ALA A 194 1.53 18.66 -17.37
CA ALA A 194 0.35 17.98 -16.87
C ALA A 194 0.69 16.74 -16.03
N ALA A 195 1.60 15.89 -16.53
CA ALA A 195 2.04 14.69 -15.84
C ALA A 195 2.73 15.04 -14.51
N ALA A 196 3.61 16.04 -14.52
CA ALA A 196 4.25 16.57 -13.32
C ALA A 196 3.24 17.14 -12.31
N THR A 197 2.19 17.80 -12.79
CA THR A 197 1.11 18.36 -11.96
C THR A 197 0.33 17.26 -11.25
N GLY A 198 -0.09 16.22 -11.98
CA GLY A 198 -0.76 15.07 -11.39
C GLY A 198 0.11 14.33 -10.38
N ALA A 199 1.39 14.10 -10.69
CA ALA A 199 2.35 13.49 -9.78
C ALA A 199 2.51 14.31 -8.49
N ALA A 200 2.63 15.63 -8.60
CA ALA A 200 2.71 16.54 -7.46
C ALA A 200 1.46 16.51 -6.56
N ILE A 201 0.26 16.49 -7.16
CA ILE A 201 -1.00 16.38 -6.42
C ILE A 201 -1.05 15.06 -5.67
N VAL A 202 -0.82 13.93 -6.34
CA VAL A 202 -0.91 12.61 -5.71
C VAL A 202 0.14 12.43 -4.61
N ALA A 203 1.37 12.90 -4.82
CA ALA A 203 2.43 12.86 -3.80
C ALA A 203 2.03 13.60 -2.51
N GLU A 204 1.51 14.84 -2.63
CA GLU A 204 1.05 15.61 -1.46
C GLU A 204 -0.19 14.99 -0.82
N VAL A 205 -1.10 14.41 -1.61
CA VAL A 205 -2.27 13.69 -1.07
C VAL A 205 -1.83 12.50 -0.24
N ILE A 206 -0.90 11.67 -0.74
CA ILE A 206 -0.33 10.54 0.00
C ILE A 206 0.32 11.04 1.30
N ARG A 207 1.24 12.00 1.21
CA ARG A 207 1.95 12.54 2.37
C ARG A 207 0.97 13.07 3.42
N ARG A 208 -0.03 13.83 3.00
CA ARG A 208 -1.02 14.43 3.90
C ARG A 208 -1.93 13.37 4.51
N CYS A 209 -2.39 12.37 3.76
CA CYS A 209 -3.13 11.23 4.30
C CYS A 209 -2.32 10.48 5.36
N ILE A 210 -1.03 10.24 5.13
CA ILE A 210 -0.13 9.61 6.11
C ILE A 210 -0.09 10.41 7.41
N VAL A 211 -0.03 11.74 7.33
CA VAL A 211 0.05 12.60 8.53
C VAL A 211 -1.31 12.75 9.22
N THR A 212 -2.38 13.04 8.48
CA THR A 212 -3.67 13.49 9.04
C THR A 212 -4.75 12.41 9.09
N GLY A 213 -4.72 11.46 8.16
CA GLY A 213 -5.69 10.35 8.10
C GLY A 213 -7.02 10.79 7.49
N ASP A 214 -6.98 11.89 6.74
CA ASP A 214 -8.15 12.55 6.18
C ASP A 214 -7.89 12.84 4.69
N PHE A 215 -8.57 12.05 3.86
CA PHE A 215 -8.47 12.08 2.41
C PHE A 215 -9.11 13.31 1.78
N GLU A 216 -10.28 13.74 2.28
CA GLU A 216 -10.96 14.93 1.75
C GLU A 216 -10.21 16.21 2.10
N SER A 217 -9.67 16.26 3.32
CA SER A 217 -8.71 17.31 3.66
C SER A 217 -7.54 17.26 2.69
N ALA A 218 -6.93 16.10 2.43
CA ALA A 218 -5.76 15.97 1.55
C ALA A 218 -6.00 16.51 0.12
N LEU A 219 -7.25 16.48 -0.37
CA LEU A 219 -7.70 17.02 -1.66
C LEU A 219 -8.29 18.44 -1.57
N SER A 220 -7.84 19.27 -0.62
CA SER A 220 -8.34 20.63 -0.45
C SER A 220 -7.70 21.67 -1.39
N GLU A 221 -8.32 22.86 -1.48
CA GLU A 221 -7.75 24.02 -2.19
C GLU A 221 -6.34 24.39 -1.72
N GLU A 222 -5.98 24.13 -0.46
CA GLU A 222 -4.62 24.36 0.02
C GLU A 222 -3.59 23.48 -0.70
N THR A 223 -3.94 22.23 -1.01
CA THR A 223 -3.10 21.31 -1.78
C THR A 223 -2.93 21.84 -3.21
N PHE A 224 -4.03 22.22 -3.86
CA PHE A 224 -4.03 22.76 -5.22
C PHE A 224 -3.21 24.06 -5.33
N VAL A 225 -3.38 24.99 -4.39
CA VAL A 225 -2.61 26.24 -4.34
C VAL A 225 -1.13 25.99 -4.10
N ALA A 226 -0.77 25.04 -3.22
CA ALA A 226 0.63 24.70 -2.97
C ALA A 226 1.30 24.09 -4.21
N VAL A 227 0.60 23.21 -4.94
CA VAL A 227 1.12 22.63 -6.19
C VAL A 227 1.25 23.72 -7.27
N ALA A 228 0.23 24.57 -7.43
CA ALA A 228 0.29 25.69 -8.37
C ALA A 228 1.46 26.64 -8.07
N HIS A 229 1.74 26.91 -6.79
CA HIS A 229 2.86 27.75 -6.37
C HIS A 229 4.21 27.17 -6.83
N GLU A 230 4.48 25.88 -6.60
CA GLU A 230 5.75 25.26 -7.00
C GLU A 230 5.87 25.09 -8.54
N LEU A 231 4.74 25.04 -9.25
CA LEU A 231 4.71 25.07 -10.73
C LEU A 231 4.93 26.49 -11.30
N GLY A 232 4.96 27.53 -10.48
CA GLY A 232 5.25 28.90 -10.90
C GLY A 232 4.13 29.54 -11.72
N ALA A 233 4.49 30.37 -12.72
CA ALA A 233 3.56 31.28 -13.39
C ALA A 233 2.37 30.59 -14.09
N GLU A 234 2.54 29.35 -14.57
CA GLU A 234 1.50 28.58 -15.25
C GLU A 234 0.74 27.63 -14.30
N GLY A 235 1.13 27.58 -13.02
CA GLY A 235 0.67 26.55 -12.09
C GLY A 235 -0.85 26.50 -11.92
N GLU A 236 -1.51 27.65 -11.84
CA GLU A 236 -2.97 27.69 -11.70
C GLU A 236 -3.68 27.15 -12.95
N ALA A 237 -3.15 27.43 -14.16
CA ALA A 237 -3.71 26.90 -15.40
C ALA A 237 -3.52 25.38 -15.52
N LEU A 238 -2.41 24.85 -14.99
CA LEU A 238 -2.12 23.41 -14.96
C LEU A 238 -2.97 22.67 -13.93
N VAL A 239 -3.22 23.29 -12.77
CA VAL A 239 -3.99 22.69 -11.67
C VAL A 239 -5.51 22.77 -11.93
N ALA A 240 -6.01 23.78 -12.63
CA ALA A 240 -7.44 23.95 -12.85
C ALA A 240 -8.17 22.73 -13.45
N PRO A 241 -7.66 22.04 -14.49
CA PRO A 241 -8.26 20.80 -14.99
C PRO A 241 -8.32 19.68 -13.94
N TYR A 242 -7.26 19.51 -13.14
CA TYR A 242 -7.26 18.57 -12.02
C TYR A 242 -8.29 18.96 -10.98
N ARG A 243 -8.36 20.23 -10.57
CA ARG A 243 -9.35 20.71 -9.59
C ARG A 243 -10.79 20.36 -10.02
N GLN A 244 -11.10 20.49 -11.31
CA GLN A 244 -12.40 20.10 -11.85
C GLN A 244 -12.63 18.58 -11.80
N LEU A 245 -11.68 17.80 -12.32
CA LEU A 245 -11.81 16.34 -12.44
C LEU A 245 -11.72 15.62 -11.09
N LEU A 246 -11.02 16.18 -10.11
CA LEU A 246 -10.91 15.63 -8.76
C LEU A 246 -12.04 16.12 -7.84
N SER A 247 -13.01 16.89 -8.35
CA SER A 247 -14.16 17.33 -7.56
C SER A 247 -15.10 16.16 -7.23
N SER A 248 -15.97 16.35 -6.23
CA SER A 248 -16.99 15.37 -5.86
C SER A 248 -18.08 15.14 -6.91
N ASN A 249 -18.15 15.99 -7.94
CA ASN A 249 -19.12 15.88 -9.04
C ASN A 249 -18.58 15.10 -10.25
N PHE A 250 -17.33 14.64 -10.21
CA PHE A 250 -16.77 13.82 -11.28
C PHE A 250 -17.44 12.45 -11.29
N ASP A 251 -17.95 12.06 -12.46
CA ASP A 251 -18.54 10.76 -12.71
C ASP A 251 -17.77 10.08 -13.87
N PRO A 252 -17.02 9.00 -13.61
CA PRO A 252 -16.24 8.33 -14.64
C PRO A 252 -17.12 7.62 -15.68
N PHE A 253 -18.40 7.33 -15.39
CA PHE A 253 -19.29 6.62 -16.30
C PHE A 253 -19.92 7.52 -17.37
N SER A 254 -19.96 8.84 -17.13
CA SER A 254 -20.47 9.83 -18.08
C SER A 254 -19.39 10.73 -18.67
N TYR A 255 -18.12 10.52 -18.31
CA TYR A 255 -17.00 11.30 -18.81
C TYR A 255 -16.59 10.91 -20.24
N GLU A 256 -16.68 11.85 -21.18
CA GLU A 256 -16.37 11.65 -22.61
C GLU A 256 -15.00 12.23 -23.05
N GLY A 257 -14.09 12.50 -22.10
CA GLY A 257 -12.80 13.13 -22.39
C GLY A 257 -11.68 12.14 -22.71
N HIS A 258 -10.48 12.38 -22.17
CA HIS A 258 -9.32 11.52 -22.40
C HIS A 258 -9.50 10.11 -21.80
N SER A 259 -8.71 9.13 -22.26
CA SER A 259 -8.66 7.82 -21.60
C SER A 259 -7.89 7.87 -20.27
N ASN A 260 -8.01 6.83 -19.47
CA ASN A 260 -7.26 6.67 -18.21
C ASN A 260 -5.76 6.37 -18.39
N GLY A 261 -5.27 6.18 -19.61
CA GLY A 261 -3.84 6.31 -19.93
C GLY A 261 -3.29 7.73 -19.79
N SER A 262 -4.17 8.74 -19.63
CA SER A 262 -3.78 10.13 -19.39
C SER A 262 -3.59 10.43 -17.90
N ALA A 263 -2.65 11.33 -17.61
CA ALA A 263 -2.33 11.77 -16.26
C ALA A 263 -3.54 12.35 -15.49
N TRP A 264 -4.51 12.97 -16.17
CA TRP A 264 -5.69 13.54 -15.52
C TRP A 264 -6.69 12.49 -15.11
N VAL A 265 -7.04 11.60 -16.05
CA VAL A 265 -8.16 10.68 -15.89
C VAL A 265 -7.76 9.52 -14.99
N ALA A 266 -6.50 9.06 -15.04
CA ALA A 266 -5.98 8.09 -14.09
C ALA A 266 -6.16 8.56 -12.64
N THR A 267 -5.72 9.79 -12.35
CA THR A 267 -5.85 10.40 -11.03
C THR A 267 -7.31 10.61 -10.64
N ALA A 268 -8.15 11.05 -11.57
CA ALA A 268 -9.57 11.28 -11.30
C ALA A 268 -10.33 10.00 -10.97
N GLN A 269 -10.08 8.93 -11.72
CA GLN A 269 -10.68 7.62 -11.47
C GLN A 269 -10.19 7.02 -10.15
N ALA A 270 -8.89 7.13 -9.84
CA ALA A 270 -8.34 6.67 -8.57
C ALA A 270 -8.94 7.43 -7.36
N VAL A 271 -9.08 8.76 -7.46
CA VAL A 271 -9.74 9.58 -6.44
C VAL A 271 -11.21 9.20 -6.30
N TRP A 272 -11.93 9.03 -7.40
CA TRP A 272 -13.34 8.62 -7.40
C TRP A 272 -13.55 7.26 -6.72
N ALA A 273 -12.67 6.29 -6.99
CA ALA A 273 -12.76 4.95 -6.43
C ALA A 273 -12.65 4.97 -4.89
N ILE A 274 -11.72 5.77 -4.35
CA ILE A 274 -11.57 5.96 -2.89
C ILE A 274 -12.79 6.69 -2.33
N ARG A 275 -13.25 7.75 -2.99
CA ARG A 275 -14.38 8.56 -2.51
C ARG A 275 -15.72 7.83 -2.48
N SER A 276 -15.88 6.86 -3.39
CA SER A 276 -17.11 6.09 -3.55
C SER A 276 -17.18 4.88 -2.62
N THR A 277 -16.15 4.66 -1.81
CA THR A 277 -16.00 3.48 -0.97
C THR A 277 -15.54 3.85 0.44
N SER A 278 -15.47 2.87 1.34
CA SER A 278 -15.16 3.09 2.76
C SER A 278 -14.04 2.20 3.29
N ASN A 279 -13.41 1.39 2.42
CA ASN A 279 -12.32 0.50 2.76
C ASN A 279 -11.41 0.25 1.55
N PHE A 280 -10.20 -0.23 1.82
CA PHE A 280 -9.18 -0.44 0.80
C PHE A 280 -9.62 -1.44 -0.28
N HIS A 281 -10.22 -2.57 0.12
CA HIS A 281 -10.65 -3.61 -0.80
C HIS A 281 -11.59 -3.05 -1.86
N ASP A 282 -12.66 -2.39 -1.42
CA ASP A 282 -13.67 -1.86 -2.32
C ASP A 282 -13.13 -0.71 -3.17
N ALA A 283 -12.19 0.10 -2.65
CA ALA A 283 -11.54 1.14 -3.45
C ALA A 283 -10.74 0.55 -4.63
N ILE A 284 -9.98 -0.53 -4.40
CA ILE A 284 -9.26 -1.22 -5.47
C ILE A 284 -10.23 -1.87 -6.47
N VAL A 285 -11.26 -2.55 -5.97
CA VAL A 285 -12.28 -3.15 -6.83
C VAL A 285 -12.97 -2.09 -7.68
N ALA A 286 -13.36 -0.95 -7.10
CA ALA A 286 -13.98 0.15 -7.82
C ALA A 286 -13.06 0.74 -8.89
N ALA A 287 -11.76 0.84 -8.63
CA ALA A 287 -10.77 1.28 -9.62
C ALA A 287 -10.69 0.32 -10.81
N ILE A 288 -10.57 -0.99 -10.56
CA ILE A 288 -10.45 -2.02 -11.61
C ILE A 288 -11.75 -2.14 -12.41
N GLU A 289 -12.90 -1.99 -11.77
CA GLU A 289 -14.21 -2.12 -12.41
C GLU A 289 -14.47 -1.07 -13.50
N LEU A 290 -13.71 0.03 -13.53
CA LEU A 290 -13.78 1.04 -14.60
C LEU A 290 -13.19 0.54 -15.94
N GLY A 291 -12.31 -0.46 -15.92
CA GLY A 291 -11.63 -0.99 -17.11
C GLY A 291 -10.57 -0.04 -17.68
N GLY A 292 -10.10 -0.34 -18.90
CA GLY A 292 -9.01 0.40 -19.51
C GLY A 292 -7.67 0.10 -18.83
N ASP A 293 -6.95 1.14 -18.43
CA ASP A 293 -5.63 1.06 -17.77
C ASP A 293 -5.79 0.73 -16.26
N THR A 294 -6.11 -0.54 -15.96
CA THR A 294 -6.62 -0.94 -14.62
C THR A 294 -5.56 -1.11 -13.56
N ASP A 295 -4.39 -1.64 -13.90
CA ASP A 295 -3.21 -1.71 -13.01
C ASP A 295 -2.77 -0.31 -12.59
N THR A 296 -2.60 0.64 -13.52
CA THR A 296 -2.19 2.00 -13.14
C THR A 296 -3.23 2.72 -12.29
N VAL A 297 -4.51 2.67 -12.65
CA VAL A 297 -5.56 3.32 -11.84
C VAL A 297 -5.63 2.67 -10.45
N ALA A 298 -5.51 1.35 -10.36
CA ALA A 298 -5.51 0.62 -9.09
C ALA A 298 -4.23 0.87 -8.27
N ALA A 299 -3.06 1.02 -8.89
CA ALA A 299 -1.80 1.36 -8.22
C ALA A 299 -1.86 2.76 -7.60
N ILE A 300 -2.35 3.75 -8.37
CA ILE A 300 -2.56 5.12 -7.88
C ILE A 300 -3.59 5.12 -6.74
N ALA A 301 -4.74 4.46 -6.92
CA ALA A 301 -5.77 4.33 -5.89
C ALA A 301 -5.21 3.63 -4.64
N GLY A 302 -4.47 2.53 -4.81
CA GLY A 302 -3.87 1.75 -3.74
C GLY A 302 -2.83 2.51 -2.95
N SER A 303 -2.05 3.36 -3.59
CA SER A 303 -1.07 4.22 -2.90
C SER A 303 -1.75 5.23 -1.96
N MET A 304 -2.86 5.83 -2.38
CA MET A 304 -3.64 6.79 -1.58
C MET A 304 -4.55 6.09 -0.55
N ALA A 305 -5.23 5.02 -0.93
CA ALA A 305 -6.06 4.21 -0.04
C ALA A 305 -5.20 3.56 1.06
N GLY A 306 -4.01 3.08 0.71
CA GLY A 306 -3.04 2.57 1.68
C GLY A 306 -2.54 3.65 2.65
N ALA A 307 -2.35 4.89 2.16
CA ALA A 307 -2.06 6.05 2.99
C ALA A 307 -3.22 6.51 3.87
N LEU A 308 -4.45 6.09 3.58
CA LEU A 308 -5.65 6.40 4.36
C LEU A 308 -5.95 5.29 5.38
N TYR A 309 -6.16 4.06 4.91
CA TYR A 309 -6.58 2.92 5.72
C TYR A 309 -5.41 2.22 6.42
N GLY A 310 -4.18 2.45 5.97
CA GLY A 310 -2.98 1.80 6.51
C GLY A 310 -2.84 0.33 6.13
N VAL A 311 -1.66 -0.23 6.37
CA VAL A 311 -1.32 -1.62 6.03
C VAL A 311 -2.28 -2.64 6.66
N GLN A 312 -2.84 -2.33 7.82
CA GLN A 312 -3.82 -3.16 8.50
C GLN A 312 -5.20 -3.17 7.81
N GLY A 313 -5.52 -2.16 7.00
CA GLY A 313 -6.76 -2.11 6.23
C GLY A 313 -6.69 -2.84 4.90
N ILE A 314 -5.53 -3.41 4.53
CA ILE A 314 -5.34 -4.12 3.26
C ILE A 314 -5.58 -5.61 3.49
N PRO A 315 -6.41 -6.29 2.67
CA PRO A 315 -6.64 -7.73 2.79
C PRO A 315 -5.35 -8.54 2.84
N VAL A 316 -5.18 -9.39 3.85
CA VAL A 316 -3.95 -10.17 4.05
C VAL A 316 -3.74 -11.19 2.94
N ARG A 317 -4.82 -11.65 2.31
CA ARG A 317 -4.77 -12.52 1.12
C ARG A 317 -4.15 -11.83 -0.10
N TRP A 318 -4.16 -10.51 -0.15
CA TRP A 318 -3.47 -9.74 -1.20
C TRP A 318 -2.03 -9.48 -0.81
N THR A 319 -1.79 -8.90 0.37
CA THR A 319 -0.44 -8.55 0.81
C THR A 319 0.49 -9.74 0.93
N THR A 320 -0.02 -10.94 1.22
CA THR A 320 0.78 -12.16 1.39
C THR A 320 1.42 -12.67 0.09
N HIS A 321 0.77 -12.40 -1.04
CA HIS A 321 1.13 -12.98 -2.32
C HIS A 321 1.72 -11.96 -3.28
N VAL A 322 1.60 -10.66 -3.01
CA VAL A 322 2.22 -9.63 -3.85
C VAL A 322 3.74 -9.80 -3.91
N HIS A 323 4.28 -9.84 -5.12
CA HIS A 323 5.71 -10.00 -5.38
C HIS A 323 6.11 -9.44 -6.74
N GLY A 324 7.42 -9.32 -6.97
CA GLY A 324 7.97 -8.93 -8.27
C GLY A 324 9.47 -8.70 -8.14
N TYR A 325 10.10 -8.22 -9.21
CA TYR A 325 11.55 -8.02 -9.24
C TYR A 325 11.96 -6.90 -10.18
N LEU A 326 13.18 -6.40 -10.03
CA LEU A 326 13.82 -5.51 -11.00
C LEU A 326 15.35 -5.64 -10.96
N THR A 327 15.99 -5.33 -12.08
CA THR A 327 17.46 -5.26 -12.18
C THR A 327 17.97 -3.93 -11.64
N LEU A 328 18.89 -3.97 -10.67
CA LEU A 328 19.56 -2.80 -10.09
C LEU A 328 20.76 -2.34 -10.94
N PRO A 329 21.29 -1.11 -10.75
CA PRO A 329 22.44 -0.61 -11.52
C PRO A 329 23.71 -1.47 -11.46
N ASN A 330 23.90 -2.19 -10.35
CA ASN A 330 25.01 -3.14 -10.18
C ASN A 330 24.82 -4.47 -10.95
N GLY A 331 23.68 -4.66 -11.63
CA GLY A 331 23.32 -5.87 -12.37
C GLY A 331 22.69 -6.97 -11.52
N GLU A 332 22.42 -6.71 -10.24
CA GLU A 332 21.71 -7.64 -9.35
C GLU A 332 20.21 -7.61 -9.61
N GLU A 333 19.60 -8.78 -9.75
CA GLU A 333 18.15 -8.93 -9.73
C GLU A 333 17.67 -8.91 -8.28
N LYS A 334 16.89 -7.88 -7.93
CA LYS A 334 16.31 -7.74 -6.60
C LYS A 334 14.85 -8.14 -6.61
N HIS A 335 14.51 -9.15 -5.83
CA HIS A 335 13.12 -9.56 -5.61
C HIS A 335 12.50 -8.77 -4.46
N TYR A 336 11.23 -8.41 -4.64
CA TYR A 336 10.42 -7.77 -3.62
C TYR A 336 9.26 -8.70 -3.27
N ARG A 337 9.13 -9.00 -1.98
CA ARG A 337 7.93 -9.59 -1.39
C ARG A 337 7.32 -8.60 -0.41
N THR A 338 6.23 -8.98 0.23
CA THR A 338 5.58 -8.23 1.33
C THR A 338 6.59 -7.57 2.27
N GLN A 339 7.55 -8.33 2.81
CA GLN A 339 8.49 -7.82 3.80
C GLN A 339 9.45 -6.77 3.22
N ASP A 340 9.88 -6.95 1.98
CA ASP A 340 10.79 -6.03 1.29
C ASP A 340 10.09 -4.71 0.98
N LEU A 341 8.84 -4.76 0.49
CA LEU A 341 8.00 -3.59 0.26
C LEU A 341 7.77 -2.79 1.55
N LEU A 342 7.50 -3.48 2.67
CA LEU A 342 7.38 -2.85 3.98
C LEU A 342 8.72 -2.24 4.44
N ASN A 343 9.85 -2.89 4.15
CA ASN A 343 11.18 -2.37 4.46
C ASN A 343 11.53 -1.14 3.62
N VAL A 344 11.14 -1.10 2.34
CA VAL A 344 11.29 0.09 1.49
C VAL A 344 10.57 1.28 2.12
N ALA A 345 9.30 1.12 2.51
CA ALA A 345 8.55 2.16 3.20
C ALA A 345 9.24 2.65 4.48
N ARG A 346 9.78 1.73 5.30
CA ARG A 346 10.55 2.08 6.51
C ARG A 346 11.83 2.84 6.20
N CYS A 347 12.58 2.43 5.18
CA CYS A 347 13.82 3.08 4.77
C CYS A 347 13.57 4.49 4.22
N LEU A 348 12.49 4.70 3.46
CA LEU A 348 12.07 6.04 3.04
C LEU A 348 11.76 6.93 4.25
N LEU A 349 11.16 6.37 5.30
CA LEU A 349 10.96 7.04 6.59
C LEU A 349 12.24 7.19 7.44
N GLY A 350 13.38 6.65 7.02
CA GLY A 350 14.65 6.72 7.77
C GLY A 350 14.74 5.74 8.95
N LEU A 351 13.81 4.79 9.06
CA LEU A 351 13.72 3.80 10.16
C LEU A 351 14.59 2.55 9.94
N GLY A 352 15.17 2.40 8.74
CA GLY A 352 15.85 1.18 8.31
C GLY A 352 14.95 -0.05 8.23
N ASN A 353 15.55 -1.19 7.90
CA ASN A 353 14.82 -2.46 7.80
C ASN A 353 14.21 -2.88 9.15
N ALA A 354 13.09 -3.59 9.10
CA ALA A 354 12.52 -4.20 10.30
C ALA A 354 13.46 -5.28 10.83
N HIS A 355 13.74 -5.24 12.14
CA HIS A 355 14.57 -6.25 12.78
C HIS A 355 13.73 -7.45 13.20
N MET A 356 14.19 -8.65 12.87
CA MET A 356 13.62 -9.88 13.42
C MET A 356 13.85 -9.92 14.93
N SER A 357 12.81 -10.24 15.68
CA SER A 357 12.93 -10.56 17.10
C SER A 357 13.86 -11.77 17.28
N ARG A 358 14.68 -11.75 18.35
CA ARG A 358 15.52 -12.91 18.70
C ARG A 358 14.62 -14.14 18.90
N PRO A 359 15.03 -15.35 18.48
CA PRO A 359 14.22 -16.55 18.66
C PRO A 359 13.77 -16.71 20.12
N ASP A 360 12.45 -16.91 20.32
CA ASP A 360 11.85 -17.26 21.61
C ASP A 360 11.90 -18.79 21.81
N THR A 361 11.36 -19.23 22.94
CA THR A 361 11.14 -20.63 23.29
C THR A 361 10.31 -21.32 22.20
N LYS A 362 10.82 -22.45 21.70
CA LYS A 362 10.13 -23.27 20.72
C LYS A 362 9.02 -24.08 21.37
N PHE A 363 7.79 -23.74 21.04
CA PHE A 363 6.61 -24.55 21.26
C PHE A 363 6.15 -25.16 19.92
N PRO A 364 6.27 -26.49 19.72
CA PRO A 364 5.82 -27.18 18.52
C PRO A 364 4.33 -26.98 18.24
N ALA A 365 3.92 -27.18 16.98
CA ALA A 365 2.51 -27.12 16.62
C ALA A 365 1.70 -28.19 17.38
N LYS A 366 0.67 -27.75 18.10
CA LYS A 366 -0.27 -28.60 18.83
C LYS A 366 -1.67 -28.33 18.34
N GLU A 367 -2.43 -29.39 18.08
CA GLU A 367 -3.85 -29.28 17.77
C GLU A 367 -4.61 -28.82 19.03
N VAL A 368 -5.35 -27.72 18.89
CA VAL A 368 -6.13 -27.09 19.97
C VAL A 368 -7.64 -27.24 19.75
N HIS A 369 -8.07 -27.61 18.54
CA HIS A 369 -9.46 -27.87 18.20
C HIS A 369 -9.58 -29.00 17.17
N GLU A 370 -10.62 -29.84 17.30
CA GLU A 370 -10.88 -30.99 16.42
C GLU A 370 -11.20 -30.61 14.96
N ALA A 371 -11.57 -29.35 14.74
CA ALA A 371 -11.72 -28.78 13.39
C ALA A 371 -10.40 -28.77 12.59
N GLY A 372 -9.26 -29.03 13.23
CA GLY A 372 -7.93 -29.00 12.59
C GLY A 372 -7.18 -27.70 12.83
N VAL A 373 -7.49 -26.98 13.91
CA VAL A 373 -6.78 -25.75 14.31
C VAL A 373 -5.62 -26.09 15.23
N LEU A 374 -4.44 -25.55 14.92
CA LEU A 374 -3.21 -25.71 15.67
C LEU A 374 -2.72 -24.36 16.21
N ALA A 375 -2.07 -24.39 17.36
CA ALA A 375 -1.31 -23.29 17.92
C ALA A 375 0.18 -23.63 17.94
N ALA A 376 1.04 -22.64 17.71
CA ALA A 376 2.49 -22.81 17.77
C ALA A 376 3.22 -21.50 18.14
N SER A 377 4.48 -21.62 18.54
CA SER A 377 5.46 -20.53 18.41
C SER A 377 5.91 -20.37 16.95
N LEU A 378 6.63 -19.29 16.60
CA LEU A 378 7.21 -19.12 15.26
C LEU A 378 8.10 -20.31 14.86
N GLU A 379 8.99 -20.74 15.76
CA GLU A 379 9.91 -21.85 15.49
C GLU A 379 9.20 -23.21 15.46
N GLY A 380 8.04 -23.34 16.11
CA GLY A 380 7.19 -24.53 16.01
C GLY A 380 6.35 -24.56 14.74
N ALA A 381 5.85 -23.40 14.30
CA ALA A 381 5.15 -23.26 13.03
C ALA A 381 6.07 -23.51 11.84
N ALA A 382 7.35 -23.12 11.93
CA ALA A 382 8.33 -23.34 10.88
C ALA A 382 8.65 -24.83 10.60
N ASP A 383 8.32 -25.74 11.52
CA ASP A 383 8.51 -27.18 11.35
C ASP A 383 7.32 -27.88 10.67
N VAL A 384 6.19 -27.21 10.49
CA VAL A 384 4.98 -27.86 9.97
C VAL A 384 5.14 -28.18 8.48
N ASP A 385 4.55 -29.30 8.06
CA ASP A 385 4.53 -29.69 6.66
C ASP A 385 3.79 -28.64 5.79
N THR A 386 4.23 -28.48 4.53
CA THR A 386 3.63 -27.52 3.58
C THR A 386 2.14 -27.78 3.27
N SER A 387 1.62 -28.96 3.60
CA SER A 387 0.19 -29.27 3.54
C SER A 387 -0.64 -28.56 4.61
N VAL A 388 -0.01 -28.11 5.70
CA VAL A 388 -0.64 -27.32 6.78
C VAL A 388 -0.63 -25.84 6.37
N ALA A 389 -1.80 -25.22 6.43
CA ALA A 389 -1.95 -23.80 6.18
C ALA A 389 -1.43 -22.98 7.36
N VAL A 390 -0.85 -21.81 7.09
CA VAL A 390 -0.17 -20.98 8.10
C VAL A 390 -0.83 -19.61 8.20
N VAL A 391 -1.31 -19.23 9.38
CA VAL A 391 -1.72 -17.86 9.68
C VAL A 391 -0.70 -17.26 10.64
N SER A 392 0.14 -16.38 10.11
CA SER A 392 1.25 -15.76 10.83
C SER A 392 0.91 -14.35 11.28
N LEU A 393 1.18 -14.06 12.55
CA LEU A 393 0.85 -12.78 13.20
C LEU A 393 2.12 -11.97 13.54
N CYS A 394 3.27 -12.32 12.96
CA CYS A 394 4.56 -11.66 13.22
C CYS A 394 5.43 -11.60 11.96
N LEU A 395 6.59 -10.95 12.06
CA LEU A 395 7.62 -10.99 11.01
C LEU A 395 8.15 -12.43 10.89
N VAL A 396 8.29 -12.91 9.64
CA VAL A 396 8.66 -14.30 9.36
C VAL A 396 9.91 -14.45 8.49
N ALA A 397 10.40 -13.35 7.91
CA ALA A 397 11.34 -13.38 6.78
C ALA A 397 10.79 -14.32 5.68
N ASP A 398 11.55 -15.32 5.24
CA ASP A 398 11.14 -16.24 4.18
C ASP A 398 10.64 -17.61 4.66
N ARG A 399 10.47 -17.81 5.98
CA ARG A 399 10.17 -19.13 6.57
C ARG A 399 8.99 -19.85 5.93
N PHE A 400 7.97 -19.12 5.50
CA PHE A 400 6.73 -19.69 4.97
C PHE A 400 6.56 -19.48 3.46
N VAL A 401 7.59 -19.05 2.73
CA VAL A 401 7.46 -18.77 1.29
C VAL A 401 6.93 -19.97 0.49
N ASN A 402 7.29 -21.19 0.91
CA ASN A 402 6.89 -22.44 0.27
C ASN A 402 5.49 -22.94 0.70
N HIS A 403 4.86 -22.30 1.69
CA HIS A 403 3.46 -22.60 2.04
C HIS A 403 2.55 -21.81 1.10
N SER A 404 1.88 -22.52 0.19
CA SER A 404 0.90 -21.92 -0.73
C SER A 404 -0.33 -21.38 0.00
N HIS A 405 -0.72 -22.02 1.11
CA HIS A 405 -1.85 -21.61 1.95
C HIS A 405 -1.32 -20.88 3.18
N ARG A 406 -0.90 -19.63 3.00
CA ARG A 406 -0.40 -18.81 4.11
C ARG A 406 -1.09 -17.46 4.17
N ARG A 407 -1.07 -16.82 5.34
CA ARG A 407 -1.42 -15.41 5.54
C ARG A 407 -0.39 -14.74 6.43
N LEU A 408 0.07 -13.57 6.02
CA LEU A 408 0.97 -12.71 6.78
C LEU A 408 0.18 -11.52 7.31
N VAL A 409 -0.28 -11.65 8.56
CA VAL A 409 -1.15 -10.69 9.20
C VAL A 409 -0.32 -9.66 9.95
N PHE A 410 -0.52 -8.38 9.62
CA PHE A 410 0.17 -7.28 10.29
C PHE A 410 -0.53 -6.93 11.60
N LEU A 411 0.00 -7.42 12.73
CA LEU A 411 -0.54 -7.17 14.05
C LEU A 411 0.58 -6.81 15.03
N ARG A 412 0.47 -5.66 15.70
CA ARG A 412 1.44 -5.19 16.70
C ARG A 412 0.99 -5.57 18.11
N ASP A 413 1.97 -5.91 18.93
CA ASP A 413 1.78 -6.52 20.25
C ASP A 413 2.61 -5.72 21.26
N GLU A 414 2.14 -4.51 21.56
CA GLU A 414 2.80 -3.55 22.44
C GLU A 414 1.75 -2.91 23.38
N PRO A 415 2.10 -2.61 24.65
CA PRO A 415 1.16 -1.98 25.57
C PRO A 415 0.72 -0.60 25.06
N ARG A 416 -0.58 -0.31 25.12
CA ARG A 416 -1.16 0.99 24.72
C ARG A 416 -1.00 1.33 23.23
N THR A 417 -0.63 0.38 22.38
CA THR A 417 -0.70 0.59 20.92
C THR A 417 -2.11 0.35 20.42
N TYR A 418 -2.73 1.39 19.86
CA TYR A 418 -3.94 1.23 19.08
C TYR A 418 -3.53 0.60 17.74
N ASN A 419 -3.88 -0.67 17.54
CA ASN A 419 -3.93 -1.23 16.20
C ASN A 419 -5.09 -0.52 15.49
N PRO A 420 -4.85 0.42 14.55
CA PRO A 420 -5.89 1.30 13.98
C PRO A 420 -7.11 0.57 13.45
N ASN A 421 -6.89 -0.62 12.88
CA ASN A 421 -7.93 -1.44 12.26
C ASN A 421 -7.98 -2.82 12.91
N LEU A 422 -7.89 -2.89 14.25
CA LEU A 422 -7.87 -4.15 14.99
C LEU A 422 -9.02 -5.08 14.58
N HIS A 423 -10.24 -4.54 14.47
CA HIS A 423 -11.40 -5.35 14.07
C HIS A 423 -11.26 -5.96 12.68
N PHE A 424 -10.85 -5.17 11.69
CA PHE A 424 -10.63 -5.68 10.34
C PHE A 424 -9.57 -6.77 10.33
N VAL A 425 -8.42 -6.54 10.96
CA VAL A 425 -7.28 -7.48 10.95
C VAL A 425 -7.63 -8.80 11.65
N VAL A 426 -8.31 -8.74 12.80
CA VAL A 426 -8.73 -9.96 13.52
C VAL A 426 -9.77 -10.71 12.69
N ARG A 427 -10.74 -10.01 12.11
CA ARG A 427 -11.74 -10.62 11.23
C ARG A 427 -11.10 -11.30 10.03
N ASP A 428 -10.20 -10.61 9.31
CA ASP A 428 -9.55 -11.13 8.11
C ASP A 428 -8.66 -12.36 8.45
N ALA A 429 -8.02 -12.36 9.63
CA ALA A 429 -7.29 -13.54 10.13
C ALA A 429 -8.22 -14.72 10.44
N VAL A 430 -9.36 -14.48 11.11
CA VAL A 430 -10.36 -15.51 11.44
C VAL A 430 -11.01 -16.06 10.17
N ASP A 431 -11.35 -15.19 9.22
CA ASP A 431 -11.90 -15.54 7.92
C ASP A 431 -10.91 -16.38 7.10
N ALA A 432 -9.62 -16.09 7.17
CA ALA A 432 -8.59 -16.93 6.55
C ALA A 432 -8.48 -18.31 7.20
N VAL A 433 -8.53 -18.40 8.54
CA VAL A 433 -8.57 -19.71 9.23
C VAL A 433 -9.78 -20.50 8.75
N ASN A 434 -10.96 -19.89 8.75
CA ASN A 434 -12.18 -20.53 8.27
C ASN A 434 -12.07 -20.98 6.81
N ALA A 435 -11.53 -20.15 5.93
CA ALA A 435 -11.40 -20.48 4.51
C ALA A 435 -10.50 -21.71 4.30
N PHE A 436 -9.34 -21.76 4.95
CA PHE A 436 -8.43 -22.91 4.83
C PHE A 436 -9.02 -24.20 5.44
N LEU A 437 -9.77 -24.10 6.55
CA LEU A 437 -10.51 -25.23 7.12
C LEU A 437 -11.56 -25.76 6.14
N HIS A 438 -12.31 -24.88 5.46
CA HIS A 438 -13.29 -25.28 4.44
C HIS A 438 -12.64 -25.95 3.21
N GLU A 439 -11.37 -25.62 2.92
CA GLU A 439 -10.55 -26.31 1.90
C GLU A 439 -9.98 -27.66 2.39
N GLY A 440 -10.33 -28.09 3.61
CA GLY A 440 -9.89 -29.36 4.19
C GLY A 440 -8.46 -29.33 4.71
N LYS A 441 -7.88 -28.15 4.93
CA LYS A 441 -6.52 -27.99 5.47
C LYS A 441 -6.58 -27.95 7.00
N LYS A 442 -5.53 -28.50 7.64
CA LYS A 442 -5.18 -28.09 9.00
C LYS A 442 -4.58 -26.70 8.97
N VAL A 443 -4.81 -25.89 10.00
CA VAL A 443 -4.36 -24.49 10.05
C VAL A 443 -3.57 -24.24 11.33
N VAL A 444 -2.31 -23.84 11.21
CA VAL A 444 -1.52 -23.34 12.35
C VAL A 444 -1.64 -21.83 12.46
N VAL A 445 -2.10 -21.36 13.61
CA VAL A 445 -2.10 -19.94 14.00
C VAL A 445 -0.93 -19.72 14.94
N HIS A 446 -0.10 -18.72 14.63
CA HIS A 446 1.07 -18.43 15.47
C HIS A 446 1.46 -16.96 15.45
N CYS A 447 2.17 -16.55 16.49
CA CYS A 447 2.98 -15.35 16.56
C CYS A 447 4.39 -15.73 16.98
N HIS A 448 5.22 -14.75 17.35
CA HIS A 448 6.62 -15.01 17.69
C HIS A 448 6.79 -16.08 18.78
N GLY A 449 6.18 -15.88 19.95
CA GLY A 449 6.22 -16.83 21.07
C GLY A 449 4.99 -17.75 21.16
N GLY A 450 4.02 -17.64 20.25
CA GLY A 450 2.75 -18.38 20.36
C GLY A 450 1.86 -17.91 21.52
N ARG A 451 2.00 -16.66 21.95
CA ARG A 451 1.35 -16.10 23.16
C ARG A 451 0.25 -15.09 22.82
N SER A 452 0.39 -13.83 23.23
CA SER A 452 -0.60 -12.73 23.12
C SER A 452 -1.39 -12.70 21.78
N ARG A 453 -0.75 -12.36 20.65
CA ARG A 453 -1.43 -12.31 19.33
C ARG A 453 -2.05 -13.65 18.91
N THR A 454 -1.39 -14.77 19.19
CA THR A 454 -1.91 -16.11 18.87
C THR A 454 -3.22 -16.35 19.62
N ALA A 455 -3.24 -15.99 20.91
CA ALA A 455 -4.42 -16.09 21.74
C ALA A 455 -5.55 -15.15 21.29
N LEU A 456 -5.23 -13.94 20.83
CA LEU A 456 -6.25 -13.03 20.28
C LEU A 456 -7.02 -13.70 19.14
N VAL A 457 -6.31 -14.20 18.13
CA VAL A 457 -6.96 -14.79 16.93
C VAL A 457 -7.63 -16.11 17.24
N LEU A 458 -7.01 -16.98 18.03
CA LEU A 458 -7.62 -18.27 18.41
C LEU A 458 -8.89 -18.07 19.23
N LYS A 459 -8.90 -17.16 20.20
CA LYS A 459 -10.10 -16.84 20.98
C LYS A 459 -11.18 -16.20 20.10
N ALA A 460 -10.83 -15.25 19.24
CA ALA A 460 -11.78 -14.64 18.31
C ALA A 460 -12.44 -15.69 17.39
N TRP A 461 -11.63 -16.59 16.83
CA TRP A 461 -12.09 -17.71 16.00
C TRP A 461 -13.01 -18.64 16.79
N TYR A 462 -12.63 -19.07 17.99
CA TYR A 462 -13.44 -19.97 18.81
C TYR A 462 -14.78 -19.34 19.24
N MET A 463 -14.77 -18.06 19.64
CA MET A 463 -16.00 -17.31 19.95
C MET A 463 -16.97 -17.30 18.76
N GLN A 464 -16.46 -17.08 17.54
CA GLN A 464 -17.27 -17.06 16.32
C GLN A 464 -17.73 -18.47 15.90
N HIS A 465 -16.83 -19.45 15.95
CA HIS A 465 -17.06 -20.81 15.44
C HIS A 465 -18.01 -21.61 16.34
N GLU A 466 -17.79 -21.55 17.65
CA GLU A 466 -18.55 -22.32 18.65
C GLU A 466 -19.67 -21.52 19.31
N ASN A 467 -19.84 -20.24 18.94
CA ASN A 467 -20.79 -19.31 19.53
C ASN A 467 -20.62 -19.20 21.07
N LYS A 468 -19.40 -18.85 21.49
CA LYS A 468 -18.93 -18.86 22.87
C LYS A 468 -18.62 -17.46 23.39
N THR A 469 -18.71 -17.26 24.71
CA THR A 469 -18.30 -16.01 25.35
C THR A 469 -16.77 -15.90 25.38
N HIS A 470 -16.26 -14.69 25.69
CA HIS A 470 -14.83 -14.49 25.86
C HIS A 470 -14.27 -15.34 27.03
N ASP A 471 -15.00 -15.47 28.14
CA ASP A 471 -14.61 -16.29 29.28
C ASP A 471 -14.49 -17.77 28.91
N GLU A 472 -15.49 -18.32 28.20
CA GLU A 472 -15.44 -19.70 27.71
C GLU A 472 -14.28 -19.92 26.72
N ALA A 473 -13.99 -18.95 25.85
CA ALA A 473 -12.85 -19.00 24.95
C ALA A 473 -11.50 -18.94 25.69
N HIS A 474 -11.44 -18.19 26.78
CA HIS A 474 -10.27 -18.10 27.65
C HIS A 474 -10.02 -19.41 28.41
N GLU A 475 -11.07 -20.03 28.97
CA GLU A 475 -10.99 -21.34 29.61
C GLU A 475 -10.52 -22.40 28.60
N TRP A 476 -11.15 -22.47 27.41
CA TRP A 476 -10.77 -23.40 26.35
C TRP A 476 -9.29 -23.28 25.96
N LEU A 477 -8.81 -22.06 25.72
CA LEU A 477 -7.42 -21.87 25.31
C LEU A 477 -6.43 -22.16 26.45
N SER A 478 -6.83 -21.93 27.70
CA SER A 478 -6.01 -22.27 28.88
C SER A 478 -5.76 -23.77 28.99
N ASP A 479 -6.79 -24.58 28.74
CA ASP A 479 -6.69 -26.03 28.81
C ASP A 479 -5.93 -26.62 27.61
N THR A 480 -6.13 -26.04 26.42
CA THR A 480 -5.60 -26.60 25.17
C THR A 480 -4.24 -26.04 24.79
N TRP A 481 -3.89 -24.82 25.18
CA TRP A 481 -2.61 -24.15 24.86
C TRP A 481 -2.10 -23.29 26.03
N PRO A 482 -1.57 -23.89 27.12
CA PRO A 482 -1.20 -23.19 28.35
C PRO A 482 0.05 -22.30 28.24
N HIS A 483 0.50 -21.98 27.02
CA HIS A 483 1.65 -21.12 26.74
C HIS A 483 1.27 -19.67 26.43
N TYR A 484 -0.03 -19.38 26.37
CA TYR A 484 -0.49 -18.03 26.05
C TYR A 484 -0.36 -17.04 27.21
N GLU A 485 -0.44 -15.75 26.88
CA GLU A 485 -0.36 -14.65 27.84
C GLU A 485 -1.47 -13.64 27.58
N THR A 486 -1.88 -12.94 28.64
CA THR A 486 -2.96 -11.93 28.63
C THR A 486 -2.47 -10.52 28.96
N TRP A 487 -1.16 -10.28 28.90
CA TRP A 487 -0.58 -8.99 29.34
C TRP A 487 -1.04 -7.78 28.52
N ASN A 488 -1.55 -8.01 27.31
CA ASN A 488 -2.05 -6.95 26.44
C ASN A 488 -3.54 -6.72 26.70
N ASP A 489 -3.84 -5.84 27.66
CA ASP A 489 -5.21 -5.50 28.07
C ASP A 489 -6.08 -5.05 26.88
N SER A 490 -5.49 -4.38 25.86
CA SER A 490 -6.26 -3.92 24.70
C SER A 490 -6.86 -5.06 23.88
N PHE A 491 -6.20 -6.22 23.82
CA PHE A 491 -6.72 -7.41 23.15
C PHE A 491 -7.80 -8.09 23.97
N TRP A 492 -7.66 -8.07 25.30
CA TRP A 492 -8.68 -8.58 26.21
C TRP A 492 -9.96 -7.74 26.10
N ASP A 493 -9.84 -6.42 26.27
CA ASP A 493 -10.94 -5.46 26.19
C ASP A 493 -11.64 -5.53 24.84
N TYR A 494 -10.88 -5.67 23.75
CA TYR A 494 -11.42 -5.81 22.41
C TYR A 494 -12.29 -7.07 22.26
N LEU A 495 -11.81 -8.23 22.73
CA LEU A 495 -12.58 -9.48 22.64
C LEU A 495 -13.84 -9.43 23.51
N GLU A 496 -13.73 -8.92 24.73
CA GLU A 496 -14.83 -8.84 25.68
C GLU A 496 -15.95 -7.91 25.18
N ASN A 497 -15.58 -6.74 24.64
CA ASN A 497 -16.54 -5.68 24.33
C ASN A 497 -16.85 -5.59 22.83
N GLU A 498 -15.85 -5.32 22.01
CA GLU A 498 -16.04 -4.98 20.59
C GLU A 498 -16.38 -6.22 19.75
N TRP A 499 -15.55 -7.27 19.84
CA TRP A 499 -15.76 -8.52 19.08
C TRP A 499 -17.11 -9.17 19.42
N THR A 500 -17.45 -9.26 20.72
CA THR A 500 -18.75 -9.75 21.19
C THR A 500 -19.91 -8.97 20.57
N ALA A 501 -19.84 -7.63 20.54
CA ALA A 501 -20.87 -6.79 19.94
C ALA A 501 -21.01 -7.04 18.42
N HIS A 502 -19.89 -7.23 17.72
CA HIS A 502 -19.88 -7.57 16.30
C HIS A 502 -20.54 -8.92 16.02
N LEU A 503 -20.19 -9.97 16.77
CA LEU A 503 -20.81 -11.30 16.62
C LEU A 503 -22.34 -11.25 16.85
N ALA A 504 -22.78 -10.50 17.86
CA ALA A 504 -24.20 -10.32 18.15
C ALA A 504 -24.97 -9.61 17.03
N ASN A 505 -24.33 -8.68 16.31
CA ASN A 505 -24.94 -8.00 15.17
C ASN A 505 -25.01 -8.90 13.93
N SER A 506 -23.96 -9.66 13.62
CA SER A 506 -23.95 -10.61 12.50
C SER A 506 -25.02 -11.72 12.66
N LEU A 507 -25.31 -12.15 13.89
CA LEU A 507 -26.39 -13.11 14.17
C LEU A 507 -27.80 -12.52 13.95
N LYS A 508 -27.96 -11.19 14.00
CA LYS A 508 -29.23 -10.51 13.72
C LYS A 508 -29.44 -10.29 12.23
N GLU A 509 -28.37 -10.04 11.47
CA GLU A 509 -28.43 -9.85 10.02
C GLU A 509 -28.70 -11.16 9.25
N ASN A 510 -28.34 -12.31 9.84
CA ASN A 510 -28.59 -13.64 9.28
C ASN A 510 -29.96 -14.25 9.67
N LYS A 511 -30.81 -13.52 10.40
CA LYS A 511 -32.18 -13.91 10.76
C LYS A 511 -33.18 -13.04 10.02
#